data_AF-F3FC14-F1
#
_entry.id   AF-F3FC14-F1
#
_cell.length_a   1.000
_cell.length_b   1.000
_cell.length_c   1.000
_cell.angle_alpha   90.00
_cell.angle_beta   90.00
_cell.angle_gamma   90.00
#
_symmetry.space_group_name_H-M   'P 1'
#
loop_
_entity.id
_entity.type
_entity.pdbx_description
1 polymer ?
#
loop_
_entity_poly.entity_id
_entity_poly.type
_entity_poly.pdbx_seq_one_letter_code
_entity_poly.pdbx_strand_id
1 'polypeptide(L)'
;MNNNLTSAELAVISEIEATSSLLRLVTRLTGLRFAAIAKVTEASWTACAVYDEIQFGLEAGHQLKLETTFCNELRLHRQPIVINEVATDPVYAEHPITKMYGFQSYFSLPIIFPNGDF
;
A
#
# COMPACT_ATOMS: atom_id res chain seq x y z
N MET A 1 -28.66 29.19 1.31
CA MET A 1 -27.95 27.91 1.56
C MET A 1 -26.54 28.31 2.00
N ASN A 2 -26.15 28.00 3.24
CA ASN A 2 -24.80 28.32 3.70
C ASN A 2 -23.81 27.45 2.93
N ASN A 3 -23.03 28.10 2.06
CA ASN A 3 -22.14 27.48 1.09
C ASN A 3 -20.71 27.28 1.64
N ASN A 4 -20.58 27.24 2.97
CA ASN A 4 -19.29 27.16 3.65
C ASN A 4 -19.10 25.75 4.20
N LEU A 5 -17.96 25.14 3.85
CA LEU A 5 -17.51 23.87 4.39
C LEU A 5 -17.38 23.93 5.92
N THR A 6 -17.85 22.89 6.58
CA THR A 6 -17.62 22.66 8.01
C THR A 6 -16.15 22.29 8.25
N SER A 7 -15.68 22.47 9.49
CA SER A 7 -14.31 22.07 9.87
C SER A 7 -14.05 20.58 9.66
N ALA A 8 -15.07 19.73 9.83
CA ALA A 8 -14.96 18.29 9.58
C ALA A 8 -14.76 17.99 8.09
N GLU A 9 -15.49 18.66 7.20
CA GLU A 9 -15.31 18.51 5.75
C GLU A 9 -13.93 19.01 5.30
N LEU A 10 -13.44 20.13 5.85
CA LEU A 10 -12.09 20.63 5.57
C LEU A 10 -11.01 19.65 6.02
N ALA A 11 -11.17 19.03 7.19
CA ALA A 11 -10.22 18.04 7.70
C ALA A 11 -10.14 16.82 6.77
N VAL A 12 -11.29 16.28 6.35
CA VAL A 12 -11.34 15.13 5.42
C VAL A 12 -10.69 15.47 4.08
N ILE A 13 -10.96 16.64 3.51
CA ILE A 13 -10.33 17.08 2.25
C ILE A 13 -8.81 17.16 2.41
N SER A 14 -8.33 17.78 3.50
CA SER A 14 -6.90 17.90 3.76
C SER A 14 -6.21 16.55 3.95
N GLU A 15 -6.87 15.59 4.59
CA GLU A 15 -6.38 14.21 4.73
C GLU A 15 -6.28 13.50 3.38
N ILE A 16 -7.26 13.68 2.49
CA ILE A 16 -7.24 13.11 1.13
C ILE A 16 -6.05 13.68 0.34
N GLU A 17 -5.87 15.00 0.37
CA GLU A 17 -4.77 15.68 -0.34
C GLU A 17 -3.40 15.25 0.20
N ALA A 18 -3.25 15.17 1.52
CA ALA A 18 -2.03 14.70 2.16
C ALA A 18 -1.71 13.25 1.77
N THR A 19 -2.70 12.37 1.81
CA THR A 19 -2.52 10.95 1.46
C THR A 19 -2.09 10.77 0.00
N SER A 20 -2.77 11.46 -0.92
CA SER A 20 -2.43 11.43 -2.35
C SER A 20 -1.01 11.97 -2.60
N SER A 21 -0.67 13.09 -1.96
CA SER A 21 0.66 13.70 -2.07
C SER A 21 1.76 12.79 -1.53
N LEU A 22 1.50 12.10 -0.42
CA LEU A 22 2.45 11.18 0.19
C LEU A 22 2.74 9.98 -0.71
N LEU A 23 1.70 9.35 -1.28
CA LEU A 23 1.89 8.21 -2.19
C LEU A 23 2.71 8.61 -3.42
N ARG A 24 2.41 9.77 -4.02
CA ARG A 24 3.17 10.34 -5.14
C ARG A 24 4.63 10.67 -4.76
N LEU A 25 4.85 11.17 -3.55
CA LEU A 25 6.19 11.48 -3.07
C LEU A 25 7.01 10.19 -2.88
N VAL A 26 6.41 9.16 -2.28
CA VAL A 26 7.05 7.87 -2.05
C VAL A 26 7.47 7.22 -3.37
N THR A 27 6.58 7.16 -4.36
CA THR A 27 6.93 6.62 -5.69
C THR A 27 8.07 7.40 -6.33
N ARG A 28 8.00 8.74 -6.29
CA ARG A 28 9.07 9.60 -6.81
C ARG A 28 10.42 9.40 -6.12
N LEU A 29 10.45 9.28 -4.79
CA LEU A 29 11.69 9.13 -4.02
C LEU A 29 12.33 7.75 -4.18
N THR A 30 11.50 6.71 -4.36
CA THR A 30 11.96 5.32 -4.43
C THR A 30 12.17 4.83 -5.86
N GLY A 31 11.65 5.54 -6.86
CA GLY A 31 11.61 5.08 -8.25
C GLY A 31 10.57 3.98 -8.51
N LEU A 32 9.77 3.61 -7.49
CA LEU A 32 8.62 2.75 -7.68
C LEU A 32 7.54 3.48 -8.47
N ARG A 33 6.69 2.70 -9.15
CA ARG A 33 5.62 3.20 -10.04
C ARG A 33 4.22 2.81 -9.55
N PHE A 34 4.15 2.25 -8.35
CA PHE A 34 2.91 1.86 -7.68
C PHE A 34 3.10 2.02 -6.17
N ALA A 35 2.13 2.63 -5.51
CA ALA A 35 2.08 2.69 -4.05
C ALA A 35 0.63 2.63 -3.58
N ALA A 36 0.38 1.94 -2.47
CA ALA A 36 -0.94 1.86 -1.86
C ALA A 36 -0.83 1.87 -0.34
N ILE A 37 -1.82 2.47 0.32
CA ILE A 37 -2.11 2.22 1.73
C ILE A 37 -3.23 1.20 1.76
N ALA A 38 -3.09 0.16 2.57
CA ALA A 38 -4.07 -0.89 2.67
C ALA A 38 -4.39 -1.22 4.11
N LYS A 39 -5.68 -1.51 4.37
CA LYS A 39 -6.12 -2.14 5.59
C LYS A 39 -6.05 -3.65 5.40
N VAL A 40 -5.32 -4.31 6.29
CA VAL A 40 -5.11 -5.76 6.24
C VAL A 40 -5.69 -6.36 7.50
N THR A 41 -6.67 -7.23 7.34
CA THR A 41 -7.30 -7.98 8.44
C THR A 41 -6.93 -9.46 8.32
N GLU A 42 -7.51 -10.30 9.17
CA GLU A 42 -7.39 -11.77 9.01
C GLU A 42 -8.12 -12.29 7.78
N ALA A 43 -9.10 -11.53 7.26
CA ALA A 43 -9.98 -11.99 6.18
C ALA A 43 -9.75 -11.26 4.85
N SER A 44 -9.26 -10.02 4.87
CA SER A 44 -9.15 -9.19 3.67
C SER A 44 -7.94 -8.27 3.64
N TRP A 45 -7.44 -8.02 2.43
CA TRP A 45 -6.61 -6.89 2.09
C TRP A 45 -7.47 -5.89 1.31
N THR A 46 -7.61 -4.66 1.79
CA THR A 46 -8.43 -3.62 1.15
C THR A 46 -7.60 -2.38 0.90
N ALA A 47 -7.57 -1.91 -0.35
CA ALA A 47 -6.91 -0.65 -0.69
C ALA A 47 -7.67 0.54 -0.08
N CYS A 48 -6.98 1.35 0.72
CA CYS A 48 -7.52 2.60 1.28
C CYS A 48 -7.18 3.80 0.39
N ALA A 49 -5.98 3.80 -0.19
CA ALA A 49 -5.54 4.80 -1.16
C ALA A 49 -4.54 4.15 -2.12
N VAL A 50 -4.55 4.57 -3.39
CA VAL A 50 -3.70 4.00 -4.44
C VAL A 50 -3.13 5.11 -5.30
N TYR A 51 -1.86 4.97 -5.68
CA TYR A 51 -1.21 5.72 -6.74
C TYR A 51 -0.59 4.69 -7.70
N ASP A 52 -1.16 4.56 -8.89
CA ASP A 52 -0.85 3.50 -9.86
C ASP A 52 -0.41 4.09 -11.20
N GLU A 53 0.90 4.14 -11.45
CA GLU A 53 1.49 4.61 -12.72
C GLU A 53 1.74 3.46 -13.69
N ILE A 54 1.63 2.21 -13.24
CA ILE A 54 1.83 1.02 -14.07
C ILE A 54 0.52 0.50 -14.68
N GLN A 55 -0.60 1.13 -14.36
CA GLN A 55 -1.94 0.71 -14.80
C GLN A 55 -2.25 -0.73 -14.38
N PHE A 56 -1.88 -1.08 -13.14
CA PHE A 56 -2.23 -2.35 -12.52
C PHE A 56 -3.75 -2.53 -12.40
N GLY A 57 -4.50 -1.43 -12.32
CA GLY A 57 -5.98 -1.43 -12.31
C GLY A 57 -6.57 -1.61 -10.92
N LEU A 58 -5.78 -1.34 -9.88
CA LEU A 58 -6.26 -1.33 -8.51
C LEU A 58 -6.72 0.07 -8.10
N GLU A 59 -7.88 0.15 -7.48
CA GLU A 59 -8.46 1.41 -7.00
C GLU A 59 -8.75 1.34 -5.51
N ALA A 60 -8.97 2.49 -4.88
CA ALA A 60 -9.42 2.54 -3.49
C ALA A 60 -10.75 1.78 -3.33
N GLY A 61 -10.84 0.94 -2.30
CA GLY A 61 -11.96 0.04 -2.05
C GLY A 61 -11.83 -1.35 -2.70
N HIS A 62 -10.95 -1.53 -3.68
CA HIS A 62 -10.66 -2.86 -4.22
C HIS A 62 -10.00 -3.76 -3.18
N GLN A 63 -10.23 -5.06 -3.31
CA GLN A 63 -9.67 -6.08 -2.45
C GLN A 63 -8.74 -7.01 -3.20
N LEU A 64 -7.71 -7.48 -2.49
CA LEU A 64 -6.85 -8.57 -2.93
C LEU A 64 -7.02 -9.75 -1.99
N LYS A 65 -6.79 -10.95 -2.53
CA LYS A 65 -6.74 -12.17 -1.71
C LYS A 65 -5.51 -12.12 -0.82
N LEU A 66 -5.67 -12.32 0.48
CA LEU A 66 -4.56 -12.18 1.45
C LEU A 66 -3.38 -13.10 1.11
N GLU A 67 -3.67 -14.33 0.72
CA GLU A 67 -2.68 -15.34 0.34
C GLU A 67 -1.87 -14.98 -0.91
N THR A 68 -2.34 -14.01 -1.70
CA THR A 68 -1.60 -13.48 -2.84
C THR A 68 -0.82 -12.23 -2.49
N THR A 69 -0.75 -11.80 -1.23
CA THR A 69 -0.08 -10.55 -0.83
C THR A 69 1.03 -10.78 0.19
N PHE A 70 2.16 -10.09 0.02
CA PHE A 70 3.21 -9.99 1.05
C PHE A 70 2.72 -9.30 2.33
N CYS A 71 1.66 -8.51 2.24
CA CYS A 71 1.02 -7.89 3.40
C CYS A 71 0.49 -8.91 4.42
N ASN A 72 0.15 -10.14 4.01
CA ASN A 72 -0.24 -11.18 4.95
C ASN A 72 0.96 -11.66 5.79
N GLU A 73 2.13 -11.83 5.17
CA GLU A 73 3.38 -12.15 5.89
C GLU A 73 3.77 -11.01 6.84
N LEU A 74 3.73 -9.76 6.35
CA LEU A 74 4.02 -8.57 7.15
C LEU A 74 3.08 -8.47 8.36
N ARG A 75 1.78 -8.73 8.19
CA ARG A 75 0.82 -8.73 9.30
C ARG A 75 1.17 -9.77 10.36
N LEU A 76 1.55 -10.98 9.95
CA LEU A 76 1.88 -12.09 10.85
C LEU A 76 3.18 -11.84 11.63
N HIS A 77 4.18 -11.25 10.98
CA HIS A 77 5.51 -11.10 11.57
C HIS A 77 5.80 -9.67 12.09
N ARG A 78 4.97 -8.69 11.73
CA ARG A 78 5.15 -7.26 12.00
C ARG A 78 6.53 -6.73 11.57
N GLN A 79 7.12 -7.33 10.53
CA GLN A 79 8.40 -6.95 9.98
C GLN A 79 8.22 -6.33 8.60
N PRO A 80 8.94 -5.23 8.29
CA PRO A 80 9.09 -4.76 6.92
C PRO A 80 9.50 -5.87 5.95
N ILE A 81 8.92 -5.85 4.76
CA ILE A 81 9.39 -6.65 3.63
C ILE A 81 10.01 -5.67 2.65
N VAL A 82 11.26 -5.90 2.25
CA VAL A 82 12.00 -5.05 1.31
C VAL A 82 12.71 -5.95 0.32
N ILE A 83 12.39 -5.77 -0.96
CA ILE A 83 12.91 -6.52 -2.09
C ILE A 83 13.47 -5.50 -3.08
N ASN A 84 14.79 -5.45 -3.20
CA ASN A 84 15.45 -4.50 -4.10
C ASN A 84 15.36 -4.95 -5.56
N GLU A 85 15.64 -6.24 -5.81
CA GLU A 85 15.60 -6.83 -7.15
C GLU A 85 15.21 -8.32 -7.06
N VAL A 86 14.00 -8.66 -7.50
CA VAL A 86 13.46 -10.04 -7.45
C VAL A 86 14.37 -11.01 -8.21
N ALA A 87 14.87 -10.64 -9.39
CA ALA A 87 15.67 -11.53 -10.23
C ALA A 87 16.95 -12.04 -9.55
N THR A 88 17.49 -11.29 -8.58
CA THR A 88 18.75 -11.62 -7.88
C THR A 88 18.52 -11.94 -6.39
N ASP A 89 17.28 -11.85 -5.90
CA ASP A 89 16.95 -12.06 -4.50
C ASP A 89 16.86 -13.56 -4.16
N PRO A 90 17.64 -14.06 -3.18
CA PRO A 90 17.71 -15.49 -2.86
C PRO A 90 16.42 -16.04 -2.23
N VAL A 91 15.56 -15.18 -1.68
CA VAL A 91 14.29 -15.56 -1.04
C VAL A 91 13.14 -15.38 -2.02
N TYR A 92 13.16 -14.28 -2.78
CA TYR A 92 11.99 -13.82 -3.52
C TYR A 92 12.01 -14.12 -5.03
N ALA A 93 13.15 -14.52 -5.61
CA ALA A 93 13.26 -14.84 -7.05
C ALA A 93 12.24 -15.90 -7.51
N GLU A 94 12.07 -16.95 -6.70
CA GLU A 94 11.18 -18.07 -7.03
C GLU A 94 9.80 -17.96 -6.36
N HIS A 95 9.52 -16.86 -5.65
CA HIS A 95 8.31 -16.72 -4.83
C HIS A 95 7.02 -16.67 -5.67
N PRO A 96 5.93 -17.35 -5.27
CA PRO A 96 4.69 -17.35 -6.03
C PRO A 96 4.11 -15.95 -6.28
N ILE A 97 4.17 -15.06 -5.29
CA ILE A 97 3.62 -13.70 -5.37
C ILE A 97 4.42 -12.83 -6.35
N THR A 98 5.75 -12.93 -6.36
CA THR A 98 6.58 -12.15 -7.30
C THR A 98 6.34 -12.60 -8.73
N LYS A 99 6.22 -13.91 -8.97
CA LYS A 99 5.87 -14.47 -10.29
C LYS A 99 4.47 -14.08 -10.74
N MET A 100 3.49 -14.09 -9.82
CA MET A 100 2.11 -13.74 -10.12
C MET A 100 1.97 -12.29 -10.61
N TYR A 101 2.61 -11.35 -9.93
CA TYR A 101 2.48 -9.92 -10.25
C TYR A 101 3.59 -9.39 -11.17
N GLY A 102 4.69 -10.12 -11.35
CA GLY A 102 5.75 -9.79 -12.31
C GLY A 102 6.55 -8.52 -11.98
N PHE A 103 6.54 -8.06 -10.73
CA PHE A 103 7.35 -6.91 -10.33
C PHE A 103 8.81 -7.30 -10.05
N GLN A 104 9.72 -6.31 -10.11
CA GLN A 104 11.14 -6.51 -9.79
C GLN A 104 11.58 -5.88 -8.48
N SER A 105 10.84 -4.93 -7.93
CA SER A 105 11.16 -4.32 -6.64
C SER A 105 9.88 -4.08 -5.86
N TYR A 106 9.98 -4.16 -4.53
CA TYR A 106 8.84 -4.06 -3.64
C TYR A 106 9.28 -3.68 -2.23
N PHE A 107 8.49 -2.87 -1.55
CA PHE A 107 8.56 -2.83 -0.09
C PHE A 107 7.18 -2.66 0.52
N SER A 108 7.03 -3.12 1.75
CA SER A 108 5.88 -2.82 2.59
C SER A 108 6.32 -2.59 4.02
N LEU A 109 5.67 -1.60 4.65
CA LEU A 109 5.95 -1.15 6.00
C LEU A 109 4.65 -1.19 6.81
N PRO A 110 4.68 -1.67 8.06
CA PRO A 110 3.52 -1.60 8.93
C PRO A 110 3.24 -0.14 9.33
N ILE A 111 1.97 0.27 9.27
CA ILE A 111 1.51 1.50 9.92
C ILE A 111 1.02 1.08 11.30
N ILE A 112 1.71 1.51 12.36
CA ILE A 112 1.35 1.17 13.73
C ILE A 112 0.83 2.42 14.42
N PHE A 113 -0.41 2.37 14.90
CA PHE A 113 -1.02 3.45 15.66
C PHE A 113 -0.41 3.56 17.06
N PRO A 114 -0.51 4.73 17.74
CA PRO A 114 0.02 4.91 19.09
C PRO A 114 -0.53 3.92 20.13
N ASN A 115 -1.72 3.36 19.90
CA ASN A 115 -2.31 2.34 20.75
C ASN A 115 -1.79 0.91 20.46
N GLY A 116 -0.88 0.75 19.50
CA GLY A 116 -0.29 -0.53 19.09
C GLY A 116 -1.08 -1.30 18.03
N ASP A 117 -2.21 -0.74 17.57
CA ASP A 117 -2.98 -1.30 16.48
C ASP A 117 -2.24 -1.16 15.15
N PHE A 118 -2.55 -2.08 14.24
CA PHE A 118 -1.99 -2.19 12.89
C PHE A 118 -3.10 -1.95 11.86
#